data_AF-A0A812V5L1-F1
#
_entry.id   AF-A0A812V5L1-F1
#
_cell.length_a   1.000
_cell.length_b   1.000
_cell.length_c   1.000
_cell.angle_alpha   90.00
_cell.angle_beta   90.00
_cell.angle_gamma   90.00
#
_symmetry.space_group_name_H-M   'P 1'
#
loop_
_entity.id
_entity.type
_entity.pdbx_description
1 polymer ?
#
loop_
_entity_poly.entity_id
_entity_poly.type
_entity_poly.pdbx_seq_one_letter_code
_entity_poly.pdbx_strand_id
1 'polypeptide(L)'
;MGHLLSTPSLPSESGLTPFRTDGKDLREDMEDAVSRDNQVNDILDDIRDLKDQMKSAQSQLAYLLYSEADRQRAAVAGKLMVKNWWQYMETNHQGKSLLMEHRETMINAIAIEAGINERDIARFKFEHRRGKQLSPFTMVDTGNYALKQQMLESISQKYDRKGIKEWTNTKLSQLQSGSNKDSVNGMIKFEPCIAAFDRMQTEPLKAIMTVITKMTPNLQWKHSWKHLTIQNTETGEYIAWLAYDHLEGFAKIYVNKNLYSARAFEEEFLTAYGNIMSRKVIGNKGKGKGSAAEGVLTASDFLKAVGLTPEGKGSYMRVSTWTLRTKVPFIFEVTSIANEEFGQKYDDHLNRIAKRILKPDLVL
;
A
#
# COMPACT_ATOMS: atom_id res chain seq x y z
N MET A 1 -57.62 21.89 -98.33
CA MET A 1 -56.17 21.61 -98.31
C MET A 1 -55.72 21.73 -96.87
N GLY A 2 -55.33 20.68 -96.14
CA GLY A 2 -54.84 19.38 -96.55
C GLY A 2 -53.40 19.23 -96.03
N HIS A 3 -53.23 18.26 -95.14
CA HIS A 3 -52.00 17.69 -94.57
C HIS A 3 -51.40 18.32 -93.29
N LEU A 4 -50.97 17.53 -92.29
CA LEU A 4 -51.34 16.20 -91.79
C LEU A 4 -50.58 16.02 -90.45
N LEU A 5 -51.24 15.38 -89.50
CA LEU A 5 -50.77 14.97 -88.16
C LEU A 5 -49.56 14.02 -88.19
N SER A 6 -48.78 14.00 -87.11
CA SER A 6 -48.08 12.79 -86.66
C SER A 6 -47.87 12.82 -85.15
N THR A 7 -48.60 11.95 -84.46
CA THR A 7 -48.47 11.60 -83.04
C THR A 7 -47.20 10.77 -82.78
N PRO A 8 -46.55 10.86 -81.61
CA PRO A 8 -45.42 10.00 -81.27
C PRO A 8 -45.92 8.59 -80.92
N SER A 9 -45.30 7.61 -81.57
CA SER A 9 -45.49 6.17 -81.36
C SER A 9 -44.83 5.70 -80.06
N LEU A 10 -45.58 4.89 -79.31
CA LEU A 10 -45.08 4.04 -78.22
C LEU A 10 -44.08 3.01 -78.79
N PRO A 11 -42.91 2.79 -78.17
CA PRO A 11 -42.06 1.67 -78.53
C PRO A 11 -42.67 0.36 -78.04
N SER A 12 -42.70 -0.58 -78.97
CA SER A 12 -43.14 -1.97 -78.89
C SER A 12 -42.33 -2.80 -77.89
N GLU A 13 -43.04 -3.70 -77.20
CA GLU A 13 -42.51 -4.87 -76.50
C GLU A 13 -41.67 -5.75 -77.44
N SER A 14 -40.35 -5.78 -77.22
CA SER A 14 -39.51 -6.91 -77.65
C SER A 14 -38.20 -6.87 -76.89
N GLY A 15 -38.07 -7.73 -75.87
CA GLY A 15 -36.82 -7.90 -75.13
C GLY A 15 -36.99 -8.21 -73.65
N LEU A 16 -37.95 -9.04 -73.25
CA LEU A 16 -37.90 -9.72 -71.96
C LEU A 16 -36.74 -10.73 -72.00
N THR A 17 -35.53 -10.26 -71.70
CA THR A 17 -34.55 -11.13 -71.06
C THR A 17 -35.07 -11.40 -69.65
N PRO A 18 -35.18 -12.66 -69.20
CA PRO A 18 -35.51 -12.91 -67.81
C PRO A 18 -34.32 -12.41 -66.99
N PHE A 19 -34.49 -11.29 -66.28
CA PHE A 19 -33.66 -10.95 -65.13
C PHE A 19 -33.85 -12.08 -64.12
N ARG A 20 -32.96 -13.06 -64.20
CA ARG A 20 -32.78 -14.09 -63.19
C ARG A 20 -31.94 -13.45 -62.08
N THR A 21 -32.53 -12.51 -61.33
CA THR A 21 -31.92 -11.97 -60.11
C THR A 21 -32.02 -13.01 -59.01
N ASP A 22 -30.93 -13.77 -58.86
CA ASP A 22 -30.20 -13.91 -57.60
C ASP A 22 -31.02 -14.16 -56.32
N GLY A 23 -31.95 -15.12 -56.37
CA GLY A 23 -32.52 -15.72 -55.15
C GLY A 23 -31.50 -16.55 -54.34
N LYS A 24 -30.30 -16.77 -54.90
CA LYS A 24 -29.15 -17.38 -54.20
C LYS A 24 -28.36 -16.32 -53.42
N ASP A 25 -28.04 -15.17 -54.04
CA ASP A 25 -27.29 -14.10 -53.36
C ASP A 25 -28.07 -13.49 -52.20
N LEU A 26 -29.39 -13.29 -52.33
CA LEU A 26 -30.21 -12.81 -51.20
C LEU A 26 -30.33 -13.81 -50.04
N ARG A 27 -30.18 -15.13 -50.31
CA ARG A 27 -30.16 -16.16 -49.27
C ARG A 27 -28.78 -16.26 -48.62
N GLU A 28 -27.71 -16.20 -49.41
CA GLU A 28 -26.33 -16.15 -48.90
C GLU A 28 -26.11 -14.87 -48.07
N ASP A 29 -26.61 -13.71 -48.50
CA ASP A 29 -26.55 -12.45 -47.74
C ASP A 29 -27.36 -12.50 -46.44
N MET A 30 -28.52 -13.17 -46.43
CA MET A 30 -29.30 -13.40 -45.20
C MET A 30 -28.62 -14.42 -44.26
N GLU A 31 -28.06 -15.50 -44.79
CA GLU A 31 -27.32 -16.50 -44.01
C GLU A 31 -26.03 -15.90 -43.42
N ASP A 32 -25.34 -15.04 -44.16
CA ASP A 32 -24.19 -14.27 -43.70
C ASP A 32 -24.57 -13.25 -42.62
N ALA A 33 -25.71 -12.56 -42.76
CA ALA A 33 -26.20 -11.63 -41.75
C ALA A 33 -26.57 -12.37 -40.44
N VAL A 34 -27.28 -13.49 -40.54
CA VAL A 34 -27.63 -14.34 -39.38
C VAL A 34 -26.38 -14.95 -38.74
N SER A 35 -25.38 -15.34 -39.55
CA SER A 35 -24.09 -15.85 -39.09
C SER A 35 -23.30 -14.78 -38.33
N ARG A 36 -23.28 -13.53 -38.82
CA ARG A 36 -22.64 -12.39 -38.13
C ARG A 36 -23.37 -12.02 -36.84
N ASP A 37 -24.70 -12.03 -36.84
CA ASP A 37 -25.49 -11.78 -35.62
C ASP A 37 -25.26 -12.87 -34.56
N ASN A 38 -25.12 -14.14 -34.97
CA ASN A 38 -24.76 -15.23 -34.08
C ASN A 38 -23.32 -15.07 -33.53
N GLN A 39 -22.36 -14.67 -34.35
CA GLN A 39 -21.00 -14.36 -33.88
C GLN A 39 -20.96 -13.20 -32.90
N VAL A 40 -21.79 -12.16 -33.10
CA VAL A 40 -21.91 -11.04 -32.15
C VAL A 40 -22.51 -11.53 -30.83
N ASN A 41 -23.53 -12.39 -30.87
CA ASN A 41 -24.12 -12.97 -29.66
C ASN A 41 -23.12 -13.87 -28.92
N ASP A 42 -22.36 -14.71 -29.63
CA ASP A 42 -21.30 -15.54 -29.03
C ASP A 42 -20.23 -14.68 -28.35
N ILE A 43 -19.81 -13.56 -28.99
CA ILE A 43 -18.86 -12.60 -28.39
C ILE A 43 -19.45 -11.95 -27.13
N LEU A 44 -20.75 -11.60 -27.14
CA LEU A 44 -21.41 -11.01 -25.99
C LEU A 44 -21.52 -12.01 -24.82
N ASP A 45 -21.78 -13.28 -25.11
CA ASP A 45 -21.80 -14.35 -24.12
C ASP A 45 -20.39 -14.63 -23.57
N ASP A 46 -19.36 -14.66 -24.42
CA ASP A 46 -17.95 -14.76 -24.00
C ASP A 46 -17.55 -13.58 -23.09
N ILE A 47 -17.96 -12.36 -23.44
CA ILE A 47 -17.72 -11.17 -22.60
C ILE A 47 -18.42 -11.31 -21.25
N ARG A 48 -19.63 -11.87 -21.23
CA ARG A 48 -20.39 -12.10 -20.00
C ARG A 48 -19.71 -13.15 -19.12
N ASP A 49 -19.27 -14.26 -19.70
CA ASP A 49 -18.57 -15.32 -19.00
C ASP A 49 -17.22 -14.83 -18.45
N LEU A 50 -16.47 -14.06 -19.23
CA LEU A 50 -15.24 -13.41 -18.76
C LEU A 50 -15.52 -12.45 -17.60
N LYS A 51 -16.60 -11.65 -17.68
CA LYS A 51 -17.02 -10.75 -16.59
C LYS A 51 -17.35 -11.54 -15.32
N ASP A 52 -18.06 -12.67 -15.43
CA ASP A 52 -18.43 -13.50 -14.28
C ASP A 52 -17.21 -14.24 -13.69
N GLN A 53 -16.28 -14.71 -14.54
CA GLN A 53 -14.99 -15.26 -14.09
C GLN A 53 -14.15 -14.21 -13.38
N MET A 54 -14.07 -12.98 -13.91
CA MET A 54 -13.37 -11.87 -13.26
C MET A 54 -13.97 -11.54 -11.90
N LYS A 55 -15.30 -11.51 -11.76
CA LYS A 55 -15.98 -11.30 -10.47
C LYS A 55 -15.65 -12.39 -9.46
N SER A 56 -15.64 -13.65 -9.89
CA SER A 56 -15.26 -14.78 -9.04
C SER A 56 -13.81 -14.66 -8.56
N ALA A 57 -12.88 -14.35 -9.48
CA ALA A 57 -11.47 -14.15 -9.15
C ALA A 57 -11.24 -12.97 -8.19
N GLN A 58 -11.94 -11.84 -8.38
CA GLN A 58 -11.89 -10.69 -7.47
C GLN A 58 -12.39 -11.04 -6.07
N SER A 59 -13.48 -11.80 -5.97
CA SER A 59 -14.04 -12.25 -4.69
C SER A 59 -13.06 -13.15 -3.93
N GLN A 60 -12.43 -14.09 -4.64
CA GLN A 60 -11.40 -14.96 -4.08
C GLN A 60 -10.17 -14.16 -3.62
N LEU A 61 -9.71 -13.21 -4.43
CA LEU A 61 -8.59 -12.33 -4.09
C LEU A 61 -8.90 -11.49 -2.84
N ALA A 62 -10.11 -10.94 -2.75
CA ALA A 62 -10.56 -10.18 -1.59
C ALA A 62 -10.51 -11.05 -0.33
N TYR A 63 -11.10 -12.24 -0.39
CA TYR A 63 -11.07 -13.18 0.74
C TYR A 63 -9.65 -13.51 1.19
N LEU A 64 -8.76 -13.86 0.24
CA LEU A 64 -7.37 -14.18 0.54
C LEU A 64 -6.62 -12.99 1.15
N LEU A 65 -6.82 -11.79 0.61
CA LEU A 65 -6.16 -10.59 1.09
C LEU A 65 -6.58 -10.22 2.52
N TYR A 66 -7.89 -10.20 2.79
CA TYR A 66 -8.40 -9.85 4.11
C TYR A 66 -8.10 -10.94 5.14
N SER A 67 -8.19 -12.22 4.76
CA SER A 67 -7.79 -13.34 5.62
C SER A 67 -6.30 -13.27 5.98
N GLU A 68 -5.44 -12.97 5.02
CA GLU A 68 -4.01 -12.78 5.27
C GLU A 68 -3.72 -11.54 6.13
N ALA A 69 -4.43 -10.44 5.90
CA ALA A 69 -4.33 -9.24 6.74
C ALA A 69 -4.70 -9.55 8.20
N ASP A 70 -5.81 -10.25 8.43
CA ASP A 70 -6.27 -10.62 9.77
C ASP A 70 -5.36 -11.65 10.42
N ARG A 71 -4.85 -12.62 9.66
CA ARG A 71 -3.81 -13.56 10.12
C ARG A 71 -2.56 -12.81 10.58
N GLN A 72 -2.09 -11.82 9.83
CA GLN A 72 -0.94 -11.00 10.23
C GLN A 72 -1.22 -10.16 11.47
N ARG A 73 -2.40 -9.53 11.56
CA ARG A 73 -2.83 -8.76 12.76
C ARG A 73 -2.89 -9.64 13.99
N ALA A 74 -3.51 -10.82 13.89
CA ALA A 74 -3.56 -11.80 14.97
C ALA A 74 -2.14 -12.23 15.40
N ALA A 75 -1.25 -12.48 14.44
CA ALA A 75 0.13 -12.89 14.71
C ALA A 75 0.97 -11.84 15.45
N VAL A 76 0.59 -10.56 15.42
CA VAL A 76 1.28 -9.46 16.13
C VAL A 76 0.44 -8.84 17.25
N ALA A 77 -0.78 -9.31 17.47
CA ALA A 77 -1.76 -8.68 18.37
C ALA A 77 -1.23 -8.54 19.80
N GLY A 78 -0.55 -9.55 20.32
CA GLY A 78 0.10 -9.54 21.63
C GLY A 78 1.59 -9.17 21.62
N LYS A 79 2.14 -8.75 20.47
CA LYS A 79 3.58 -8.55 20.31
C LYS A 79 4.00 -7.10 20.43
N LEU A 80 5.13 -6.89 21.11
CA LEU A 80 5.80 -5.60 21.25
C LEU A 80 7.28 -5.72 20.92
N MET A 81 7.87 -4.63 20.48
CA MET A 81 9.28 -4.52 20.13
C MET A 81 9.94 -3.56 21.11
N VAL A 82 11.00 -4.03 21.76
CA VAL A 82 11.79 -3.26 22.72
C VAL A 82 13.17 -3.02 22.14
N LYS A 83 13.50 -1.76 21.84
CA LYS A 83 14.70 -1.39 21.08
C LYS A 83 15.52 -0.31 21.79
N ASN A 84 16.65 0.05 21.18
CA ASN A 84 17.61 1.07 21.63
C ASN A 84 18.49 0.65 22.82
N TRP A 85 18.65 -0.65 23.06
CA TRP A 85 19.62 -1.18 24.01
C TRP A 85 21.05 -0.69 23.74
N TRP A 86 21.85 -0.59 24.79
CA TRP A 86 23.30 -0.48 24.65
C TRP A 86 23.87 -1.69 23.90
N GLN A 87 24.88 -1.41 23.08
CA GLN A 87 25.62 -2.43 22.35
C GLN A 87 26.83 -2.87 23.17
N TYR A 88 27.01 -4.18 23.25
CA TYR A 88 28.15 -4.81 23.88
C TYR A 88 28.77 -5.79 22.89
N MET A 89 30.08 -5.99 23.00
CA MET A 89 30.79 -7.02 22.25
C MET A 89 30.42 -8.39 22.82
N GLU A 90 29.63 -9.14 22.07
CA GLU A 90 29.26 -10.52 22.41
C GLU A 90 30.41 -11.47 22.04
N THR A 91 31.49 -11.46 22.83
CA THR A 91 32.68 -12.29 22.56
C THR A 91 32.51 -13.75 23.01
N ASN A 92 31.59 -14.02 23.94
CA ASN A 92 31.34 -15.36 24.47
C ASN A 92 29.85 -15.62 24.76
N HIS A 93 29.50 -16.90 24.92
CA HIS A 93 28.13 -17.34 25.20
C HIS A 93 27.60 -16.78 26.54
N GLN A 94 28.45 -16.69 27.55
CA GLN A 94 28.06 -16.21 28.88
C GLN A 94 27.63 -14.73 28.87
N GLY A 95 28.38 -13.87 28.17
CA GLY A 95 28.03 -12.46 28.00
C GLY A 95 26.74 -12.29 27.20
N LYS A 96 26.51 -13.13 26.19
CA LYS A 96 25.25 -13.15 25.45
C LYS A 96 24.05 -13.50 26.35
N SER A 97 24.16 -14.55 27.17
CA SER A 97 23.10 -14.94 28.10
C SER A 97 22.82 -13.86 29.15
N LEU A 98 23.87 -13.24 29.69
CA LEU A 98 23.73 -12.13 30.64
C LEU A 98 22.96 -10.94 30.04
N LEU A 99 23.23 -10.60 28.77
CA LEU A 99 22.52 -9.53 28.08
C LEU A 99 21.05 -9.86 27.83
N MET A 100 20.74 -11.13 27.54
CA MET A 100 19.35 -11.59 27.38
C MET A 100 18.60 -11.47 28.71
N GLU A 101 19.16 -12.05 29.78
CA GLU A 101 18.61 -11.99 31.14
C GLU A 101 18.38 -10.55 31.60
N HIS A 102 19.33 -9.65 31.34
CA HIS A 102 19.19 -8.24 31.68
C HIS A 102 17.98 -7.58 30.99
N ARG A 103 17.86 -7.80 29.68
CA ARG A 103 16.77 -7.23 28.87
C ARG A 103 15.41 -7.77 29.33
N GLU A 104 15.31 -9.06 29.57
CA GLU A 104 14.09 -9.69 30.08
C GLU A 104 13.74 -9.17 31.47
N THR A 105 14.71 -9.03 32.36
CA THR A 105 14.51 -8.48 33.71
C THR A 105 13.94 -7.06 33.65
N MET A 106 14.47 -6.21 32.78
CA MET A 106 13.89 -4.87 32.55
C MET A 106 12.45 -4.94 32.08
N ILE A 107 12.19 -5.74 31.05
CA ILE A 107 10.86 -5.83 30.47
C ILE A 107 9.84 -6.33 31.50
N ASN A 108 10.22 -7.33 32.30
CA ASN A 108 9.41 -7.88 33.37
C ASN A 108 9.13 -6.85 34.47
N ALA A 109 10.15 -6.08 34.89
CA ALA A 109 9.96 -5.02 35.88
C ALA A 109 8.95 -3.96 35.39
N ILE A 110 9.07 -3.53 34.12
CA ILE A 110 8.11 -2.59 33.51
C ILE A 110 6.70 -3.21 33.41
N ALA A 111 6.59 -4.51 33.16
CA ALA A 111 5.31 -5.21 33.12
C ALA A 111 4.64 -5.27 34.51
N ILE A 112 5.42 -5.52 35.58
CA ILE A 112 4.96 -5.46 36.97
C ILE A 112 4.49 -4.03 37.30
N GLU A 113 5.26 -3.01 36.92
CA GLU A 113 4.89 -1.60 37.10
C GLU A 113 3.63 -1.20 36.32
N ALA A 114 3.32 -1.90 35.23
CA ALA A 114 2.07 -1.75 34.49
C ALA A 114 0.88 -2.48 35.11
N GLY A 115 1.08 -3.21 36.21
CA GLY A 115 0.04 -3.97 36.90
C GLY A 115 -0.27 -5.33 36.27
N ILE A 116 0.66 -5.89 35.49
CA ILE A 116 0.51 -7.25 34.94
C ILE A 116 0.96 -8.25 36.01
N ASN A 117 0.15 -9.29 36.23
CA ASN A 117 0.47 -10.32 37.23
C ASN A 117 1.72 -11.12 36.83
N GLU A 118 2.55 -11.48 37.81
CA GLU A 118 3.76 -12.28 37.57
C GLU A 118 3.47 -13.62 36.87
N ARG A 119 2.30 -14.24 37.13
CA ARG A 119 1.87 -15.47 36.44
C ARG A 119 1.69 -15.29 34.93
N ASP A 120 1.24 -14.11 34.52
CA ASP A 120 1.07 -13.77 33.10
C ASP A 120 2.42 -13.39 32.48
N ILE A 121 3.25 -12.65 33.22
CA ILE A 121 4.62 -12.30 32.82
C ILE A 121 5.47 -13.57 32.58
N ALA A 122 5.32 -14.59 33.43
CA ALA A 122 6.02 -15.87 33.28
C ALA A 122 5.70 -16.60 31.96
N ARG A 123 4.62 -16.21 31.26
CA ARG A 123 4.22 -16.77 29.96
C ARG A 123 4.75 -15.95 28.77
N PHE A 124 5.42 -14.83 29.03
CA PHE A 124 6.00 -14.01 27.97
C PHE A 124 7.04 -14.80 27.20
N LYS A 125 7.07 -14.62 25.87
CA LYS A 125 8.10 -15.22 25.01
C LYS A 125 8.99 -14.13 24.46
N PHE A 126 10.30 -14.31 24.63
CA PHE A 126 11.31 -13.35 24.21
C PHE A 126 12.06 -13.86 22.98
N GLU A 127 12.22 -12.98 22.00
CA GLU A 127 13.06 -13.23 20.83
C GLU A 127 14.05 -12.07 20.68
N HIS A 128 15.33 -12.34 20.97
CA HIS A 128 16.38 -11.34 20.87
C HIS A 128 17.01 -11.33 19.49
N ARG A 129 17.01 -10.15 18.86
CA ARG A 129 17.58 -9.96 17.51
C ARG A 129 18.71 -8.94 17.54
N ARG A 130 19.78 -9.25 16.82
CA ARG A 130 20.93 -8.36 16.64
C ARG A 130 20.80 -7.65 15.29
N GLY A 131 20.72 -6.33 15.31
CA GLY A 131 20.84 -5.53 14.09
C GLY A 131 22.31 -5.39 13.71
N LYS A 132 22.70 -5.71 12.47
CA LYS A 132 24.09 -5.52 12.00
C LYS A 132 24.57 -4.06 12.06
N GLN A 133 23.65 -3.09 11.97
CA GLN A 133 23.90 -1.64 12.06
C GLN A 133 22.91 -0.92 12.99
N LEU A 134 22.00 -1.67 13.63
CA LEU A 134 20.97 -1.16 14.51
C LEU A 134 21.30 -1.62 15.92
N SER A 135 20.96 -0.79 16.91
CA SER A 135 20.92 -1.24 18.30
C SER A 135 20.15 -2.58 18.38
N PRO A 136 20.59 -3.51 19.25
CA PRO A 136 19.82 -4.73 19.53
C PRO A 136 18.35 -4.41 19.80
N PHE A 137 17.49 -5.39 19.59
CA PHE A 137 16.09 -5.30 19.99
C PHE A 137 15.56 -6.66 20.42
N THR A 138 14.55 -6.62 21.27
CA THR A 138 13.87 -7.79 21.81
C THR A 138 12.42 -7.72 21.38
N MET A 139 11.94 -8.75 20.70
CA MET A 139 10.52 -8.95 20.48
C MET A 139 9.96 -9.69 21.68
N VAL A 140 8.81 -9.24 22.18
CA VAL A 140 8.13 -9.83 23.33
C VAL A 140 6.73 -10.20 22.88
N ASP A 141 6.37 -11.45 23.06
CA ASP A 141 4.99 -11.92 22.93
C ASP A 141 4.37 -11.97 24.32
N THR A 142 3.43 -11.06 24.57
CA THR A 142 2.67 -11.00 25.84
C THR A 142 1.52 -12.02 25.89
N GLY A 143 1.31 -12.78 24.81
CA GLY A 143 0.27 -13.79 24.69
C GLY A 143 -1.09 -13.26 24.26
N ASN A 144 -1.45 -12.01 24.58
CA ASN A 144 -2.70 -11.40 24.10
C ASN A 144 -2.63 -9.88 23.96
N TYR A 145 -3.64 -9.31 23.29
CA TYR A 145 -3.72 -7.88 23.01
C TYR A 145 -3.90 -7.01 24.26
N ALA A 146 -4.64 -7.49 25.26
CA ALA A 146 -4.98 -6.71 26.46
C ALA A 146 -3.73 -6.41 27.30
N LEU A 147 -2.89 -7.42 27.55
CA LEU A 147 -1.65 -7.25 28.31
C LEU A 147 -0.67 -6.31 27.60
N LYS A 148 -0.54 -6.46 26.26
CA LYS A 148 0.24 -5.52 25.45
C LYS A 148 -0.28 -4.08 25.60
N GLN A 149 -1.60 -3.86 25.52
CA GLN A 149 -2.15 -2.51 25.64
C GLN A 149 -1.96 -1.92 27.03
N GLN A 150 -2.26 -2.69 28.08
CA GLN A 150 -2.03 -2.28 29.46
C GLN A 150 -0.57 -1.82 29.67
N MET A 151 0.40 -2.57 29.14
CA MET A 151 1.81 -2.21 29.20
C MET A 151 2.12 -0.91 28.46
N LEU A 152 1.67 -0.77 27.21
CA LEU A 152 1.93 0.42 26.40
C LEU A 152 1.25 1.69 26.95
N GLU A 153 0.03 1.56 27.48
CA GLU A 153 -0.70 2.64 28.13
C GLU A 153 0.00 3.12 29.39
N SER A 154 0.38 2.18 30.28
CA SER A 154 1.17 2.49 31.48
C SER A 154 2.47 3.22 31.12
N ILE A 155 3.19 2.74 30.11
CA ILE A 155 4.44 3.38 29.65
C ILE A 155 4.17 4.81 29.17
N SER A 156 3.11 5.02 28.39
CA SER A 156 2.76 6.34 27.86
C SER A 156 2.35 7.35 28.94
N GLN A 157 1.84 6.87 30.08
CA GLN A 157 1.45 7.69 31.22
C GLN A 157 2.64 8.01 32.13
N LYS A 158 3.56 7.07 32.31
CA LYS A 158 4.64 7.17 33.31
C LYS A 158 5.97 7.71 32.78
N TYR A 159 6.26 7.54 31.49
CA TYR A 159 7.59 7.86 30.94
C TYR A 159 7.56 8.85 29.77
N ASP A 160 8.69 9.52 29.58
CA ASP A 160 8.89 10.47 28.48
C ASP A 160 8.98 9.76 27.12
N ARG A 161 8.55 10.45 26.04
CA ARG A 161 8.61 9.96 24.65
C ARG A 161 10.04 9.64 24.16
N LYS A 162 11.06 10.16 24.82
CA LYS A 162 12.47 9.85 24.56
C LYS A 162 12.81 8.40 24.94
N GLY A 163 12.06 7.78 25.84
CA GLY A 163 12.21 6.38 26.25
C GLY A 163 12.61 6.24 27.73
N ILE A 164 12.76 4.99 28.16
CA ILE A 164 13.15 4.61 29.52
C ILE A 164 14.67 4.42 29.55
N LYS A 165 15.37 5.05 30.49
CA LYS A 165 16.81 4.89 30.62
C LYS A 165 17.15 3.45 31.01
N GLU A 166 18.01 2.79 30.24
CA GLU A 166 18.55 1.46 30.56
C GLU A 166 19.30 1.54 31.89
N TRP A 167 18.86 0.77 32.87
CA TRP A 167 19.56 0.66 34.14
C TRP A 167 20.83 -0.19 33.97
N THR A 168 21.94 0.22 34.55
CA THR A 168 23.17 -0.56 34.46
C THR A 168 23.24 -1.56 35.61
N ASN A 169 23.74 -2.77 35.31
CA ASN A 169 24.05 -3.78 36.33
C ASN A 169 25.58 -3.89 36.44
N THR A 170 26.11 -4.11 37.64
CA THR A 170 27.56 -4.33 37.88
C THR A 170 28.13 -5.51 37.09
N LYS A 171 27.28 -6.48 36.72
CA LYS A 171 27.67 -7.57 35.81
C LYS A 171 27.87 -7.09 34.37
N LEU A 172 27.13 -6.07 33.91
CA LEU A 172 27.23 -5.52 32.55
C LEU A 172 28.48 -4.66 32.36
N SER A 173 28.98 -4.02 33.42
CA SER A 173 30.22 -3.20 33.33
C SER A 173 31.46 -4.04 33.03
N GLN A 174 31.38 -5.36 33.15
CA GLN A 174 32.45 -6.28 32.78
C GLN A 174 32.47 -6.60 31.27
N LEU A 175 31.40 -6.24 30.54
CA LEU A 175 31.31 -6.46 29.10
C LEU A 175 31.94 -5.27 28.34
N GLN A 176 32.74 -5.59 27.33
CA GLN A 176 33.32 -4.57 26.47
C GLN A 176 32.21 -3.87 25.66
N SER A 177 32.20 -2.53 25.67
CA SER A 177 31.23 -1.73 24.92
C SER A 177 31.41 -1.88 23.41
N GLY A 178 30.29 -1.89 22.69
CA GLY A 178 30.25 -1.86 21.23
C GLY A 178 30.23 -0.43 20.66
N SER A 179 29.79 -0.28 19.41
CA SER A 179 29.65 1.03 18.75
C SER A 179 28.36 1.74 19.21
N ASN A 180 28.47 2.39 20.36
CA ASN A 180 27.38 3.11 21.00
C ASN A 180 27.35 4.59 20.60
N LYS A 181 26.15 5.17 20.51
CA LYS A 181 25.93 6.60 20.32
C LYS A 181 25.08 7.15 21.46
N ASP A 182 25.65 8.12 22.17
CA ASP A 182 24.93 8.87 23.20
C ASP A 182 23.68 9.52 22.58
N SER A 183 22.59 9.56 23.35
CA SER A 183 21.22 9.96 22.94
C SER A 183 20.46 9.00 22.00
N VAL A 184 21.10 7.95 21.46
CA VAL A 184 20.45 6.93 20.61
C VAL A 184 20.35 5.60 21.34
N ASN A 185 21.45 5.15 21.95
CA ASN A 185 21.52 3.93 22.74
C ASN A 185 21.20 4.21 24.23
N GLY A 186 20.72 3.19 24.94
CA GLY A 186 20.37 3.27 26.37
C GLY A 186 19.04 3.98 26.67
N MET A 187 18.33 4.47 25.65
CA MET A 187 16.99 5.06 25.80
C MET A 187 15.96 4.10 25.21
N ILE A 188 15.55 3.14 26.04
CA ILE A 188 14.72 1.99 25.67
C ILE A 188 13.34 2.45 25.23
N LYS A 189 12.92 1.95 24.08
CA LYS A 189 11.59 2.24 23.51
C LYS A 189 10.79 0.98 23.33
N PHE A 190 9.57 1.00 23.86
CA PHE A 190 8.55 -0.02 23.63
C PHE A 190 7.65 0.46 22.51
N GLU A 191 7.53 -0.35 21.46
CA GLU A 191 6.66 -0.06 20.32
C GLU A 191 5.76 -1.26 20.03
N PRO A 192 4.49 -1.06 19.67
CA PRO A 192 3.65 -2.15 19.22
C PRO A 192 4.22 -2.76 17.93
N CYS A 193 4.14 -4.09 17.82
CA CYS A 193 4.37 -4.72 16.53
C CYS A 193 3.18 -4.44 15.63
N ILE A 194 3.45 -3.86 14.46
CA ILE A 194 2.44 -3.53 13.46
C ILE A 194 2.52 -4.57 12.34
N ALA A 195 1.37 -5.10 11.93
CA ALA A 195 1.29 -6.08 10.84
C ALA A 195 1.91 -5.51 9.57
N ALA A 196 2.46 -6.38 8.71
CA ALA A 196 3.10 -5.91 7.49
C ALA A 196 2.08 -5.23 6.56
N PHE A 197 0.85 -5.76 6.50
CA PHE A 197 -0.29 -5.16 5.82
C PHE A 197 -0.61 -3.74 6.32
N ASP A 198 -0.82 -3.55 7.62
CA ASP A 198 -1.10 -2.22 8.19
C ASP A 198 0.11 -1.28 8.02
N ARG A 199 1.34 -1.79 8.15
CA ARG A 199 2.54 -1.00 7.90
C ARG A 199 2.56 -0.49 6.46
N MET A 200 2.24 -1.33 5.48
CA MET A 200 2.16 -0.95 4.07
C MET A 200 1.15 0.17 3.83
N GLN A 201 -0.01 0.13 4.50
CA GLN A 201 -1.03 1.18 4.41
C GLN A 201 -0.59 2.52 5.03
N THR A 202 0.23 2.49 6.09
CA THR A 202 0.64 3.72 6.79
C THR A 202 1.82 4.45 6.15
N GLU A 203 2.60 3.81 5.27
CA GLU A 203 3.79 4.45 4.68
C GLU A 203 3.46 5.61 3.73
N PRO A 204 2.48 5.51 2.82
CA PRO A 204 2.11 6.66 2.00
C PRO A 204 1.59 7.82 2.85
N LEU A 205 0.87 7.55 3.94
CA LEU A 205 0.45 8.62 4.87
C LEU A 205 1.66 9.36 5.48
N LYS A 206 2.75 8.66 5.80
CA LYS A 206 4.01 9.30 6.25
C LYS A 206 4.67 10.15 5.16
N ALA A 207 4.58 9.72 3.90
CA ALA A 207 5.03 10.55 2.77
C ALA A 207 4.19 11.82 2.68
N ILE A 208 2.86 11.71 2.74
CA ILE A 208 1.92 12.85 2.76
C ILE A 208 2.26 13.81 3.91
N MET A 209 2.51 13.32 5.13
CA MET A 209 2.93 14.15 6.27
C MET A 209 4.24 14.91 5.99
N THR A 210 5.19 14.25 5.30
CA THR A 210 6.46 14.87 4.90
C THR A 210 6.23 15.98 3.88
N VAL A 211 5.35 15.76 2.91
CA VAL A 211 4.96 16.76 1.90
C VAL A 211 4.30 17.96 2.56
N ILE A 212 3.32 17.74 3.45
CA ILE A 212 2.63 18.82 4.19
C ILE A 212 3.64 19.65 4.99
N THR A 213 4.55 18.99 5.71
CA THR A 213 5.59 19.67 6.49
C THR A 213 6.53 20.49 5.60
N LYS A 214 6.81 20.02 4.37
CA LYS A 214 7.67 20.73 3.40
C LYS A 214 6.94 21.91 2.76
N MET A 215 5.72 21.71 2.27
CA MET A 215 4.97 22.72 1.53
C MET A 215 4.31 23.76 2.43
N THR A 216 3.97 23.40 3.67
CA THR A 216 3.28 24.27 4.63
C THR A 216 3.80 24.06 6.05
N PRO A 217 5.05 24.47 6.35
CA PRO A 217 5.74 24.13 7.60
C PRO A 217 5.07 24.65 8.87
N ASN A 218 4.28 25.73 8.77
CA ASN A 218 3.60 26.35 9.90
C ASN A 218 2.22 25.75 10.19
N LEU A 219 1.72 24.85 9.34
CA LEU A 219 0.40 24.24 9.51
C LEU A 219 0.44 23.23 10.65
N GLN A 220 -0.40 23.44 11.68
CA GLN A 220 -0.55 22.50 12.77
C GLN A 220 -1.57 21.43 12.42
N TRP A 221 -1.15 20.16 12.43
CA TRP A 221 -1.98 19.05 12.02
C TRP A 221 -1.91 17.85 12.96
N LYS A 222 -2.99 17.08 12.95
CA LYS A 222 -3.09 15.77 13.58
C LYS A 222 -3.41 14.73 12.51
N HIS A 223 -2.99 13.49 12.71
CA HIS A 223 -3.25 12.39 11.79
C HIS A 223 -4.00 11.25 12.47
N SER A 224 -4.75 10.47 11.69
CA SER A 224 -5.38 9.24 12.12
C SER A 224 -4.84 8.07 11.31
N TRP A 225 -4.14 7.14 11.95
CA TRP A 225 -3.72 5.90 11.30
C TRP A 225 -4.90 4.99 10.95
N LYS A 226 -5.99 5.07 11.72
CA LYS A 226 -7.20 4.26 11.51
C LYS A 226 -7.97 4.73 10.28
N HIS A 227 -8.13 6.05 10.13
CA HIS A 227 -8.90 6.64 9.03
C HIS A 227 -8.02 7.06 7.85
N LEU A 228 -6.69 6.99 8.01
CA LEU A 228 -5.68 7.44 7.05
C LEU A 228 -5.88 8.90 6.62
N THR A 229 -6.24 9.74 7.58
CA THR A 229 -6.51 11.16 7.39
C THR A 229 -5.48 12.03 8.11
N ILE A 230 -5.33 13.27 7.62
CA ILE A 230 -4.61 14.36 8.27
C ILE A 230 -5.57 15.54 8.32
N GLN A 231 -5.70 16.15 9.48
CA GLN A 231 -6.64 17.24 9.76
C GLN A 231 -5.92 18.42 10.39
N ASN A 232 -6.40 19.60 10.09
CA ASN A 232 -5.97 20.82 10.77
C ASN A 232 -6.41 20.73 12.24
N THR A 233 -5.48 21.04 13.15
CA THR A 233 -5.75 20.95 14.59
C THR A 233 -6.66 22.07 15.07
N GLU A 234 -6.61 23.24 14.43
CA GLU A 234 -7.37 24.43 14.79
C GLU A 234 -8.78 24.40 14.19
N THR A 235 -8.89 24.16 12.88
CA THR A 235 -10.19 24.21 12.18
C THR A 235 -10.92 22.87 12.16
N GLY A 236 -10.21 21.76 12.40
CA GLY A 236 -10.76 20.40 12.26
C GLY A 236 -10.95 19.96 10.81
N GLU A 237 -10.71 20.84 9.84
CA GLU A 237 -10.84 20.55 8.42
C GLU A 237 -9.83 19.49 7.97
N TYR A 238 -10.20 18.72 6.95
CA TYR A 238 -9.27 17.77 6.38
C TYR A 238 -8.17 18.51 5.60
N ILE A 239 -6.96 18.00 5.68
CA ILE A 239 -5.79 18.47 4.92
C ILE A 239 -5.51 17.46 3.81
N ALA A 240 -5.43 16.18 4.17
CA ALA A 240 -5.24 15.09 3.25
C ALA A 240 -5.91 13.80 3.74
N TRP A 241 -6.31 12.95 2.80
CA TRP A 241 -6.88 11.63 3.07
C TRP A 241 -6.40 10.62 2.05
N LEU A 242 -5.94 9.46 2.52
CA LEU A 242 -5.49 8.35 1.71
C LEU A 242 -6.58 7.27 1.67
N ALA A 243 -7.18 7.10 0.49
CA ALA A 243 -8.28 6.19 0.21
C ALA A 243 -7.78 4.98 -0.58
N TYR A 244 -7.71 3.80 0.05
CA TYR A 244 -7.20 2.59 -0.59
C TYR A 244 -8.29 1.78 -1.27
N ASP A 245 -8.01 1.35 -2.50
CA ASP A 245 -8.74 0.29 -3.18
C ASP A 245 -7.87 -0.96 -3.30
N HIS A 246 -7.93 -1.79 -2.27
CA HIS A 246 -7.06 -2.95 -2.13
C HIS A 246 -7.23 -4.00 -3.22
N LEU A 247 -8.42 -4.10 -3.80
CA LEU A 247 -8.76 -5.13 -4.80
C LEU A 247 -8.36 -4.70 -6.21
N GLU A 248 -8.41 -3.41 -6.49
CA GLU A 248 -8.02 -2.86 -7.80
C GLU A 248 -6.56 -2.42 -7.83
N GLY A 249 -5.87 -2.38 -6.68
CA GLY A 249 -4.47 -1.96 -6.60
C GLY A 249 -4.31 -0.45 -6.81
N PHE A 250 -5.31 0.35 -6.44
CA PHE A 250 -5.26 1.81 -6.53
C PHE A 250 -5.31 2.44 -5.14
N ALA A 251 -4.72 3.62 -5.00
CA ALA A 251 -4.84 4.44 -3.81
C ALA A 251 -5.01 5.91 -4.23
N LYS A 252 -6.15 6.51 -3.86
CA LYS A 252 -6.41 7.92 -4.12
C LYS A 252 -5.99 8.77 -2.93
N ILE A 253 -5.28 9.85 -3.20
CA ILE A 253 -4.86 10.83 -2.20
C ILE A 253 -5.69 12.08 -2.43
N TYR A 254 -6.67 12.31 -1.56
CA TYR A 254 -7.46 13.52 -1.57
C TYR A 254 -6.74 14.59 -0.76
N VAL A 255 -6.51 15.76 -1.35
CA VAL A 255 -5.93 16.92 -0.67
C VAL A 255 -6.93 18.08 -0.66
N ASN A 256 -6.83 18.95 0.34
CA ASN A 256 -7.69 20.13 0.42
C ASN A 256 -7.30 21.13 -0.66
N LYS A 257 -8.24 21.43 -1.58
CA LYS A 257 -8.01 22.35 -2.71
C LYS A 257 -7.64 23.76 -2.28
N ASN A 258 -8.03 24.18 -1.09
CA ASN A 258 -7.68 25.49 -0.54
C ASN A 258 -6.21 25.55 -0.08
N LEU A 259 -5.59 24.39 0.18
CA LEU A 259 -4.21 24.29 0.66
C LEU A 259 -3.25 23.84 -0.44
N TYR A 260 -3.68 22.94 -1.33
CA TYR A 260 -2.81 22.27 -2.29
C TYR A 260 -3.44 22.09 -3.67
N SER A 261 -2.62 22.31 -4.70
CA SER A 261 -2.88 21.80 -6.05
C SER A 261 -2.53 20.32 -6.12
N ALA A 262 -3.39 19.51 -6.73
CA ALA A 262 -3.18 18.06 -6.87
C ALA A 262 -1.84 17.72 -7.52
N ARG A 263 -1.50 18.37 -8.64
CA ARG A 263 -0.27 18.11 -9.39
C ARG A 263 1.00 18.44 -8.60
N ALA A 264 1.05 19.62 -7.98
CA ALA A 264 2.21 20.02 -7.19
C ALA A 264 2.41 19.10 -5.97
N PHE A 265 1.30 18.68 -5.35
CA PHE A 265 1.34 17.73 -4.24
C PHE A 265 1.80 16.34 -4.68
N GLU A 266 1.37 15.88 -5.85
CA GLU A 266 1.77 14.59 -6.42
C GLU A 266 3.27 14.50 -6.68
N GLU A 267 3.87 15.51 -7.31
CA GLU A 267 5.31 15.55 -7.58
C GLU A 267 6.13 15.43 -6.27
N GLU A 268 5.71 16.16 -5.24
CA GLU A 268 6.33 16.10 -3.92
C GLU A 268 6.09 14.77 -3.20
N PHE A 269 4.88 14.22 -3.32
CA PHE A 269 4.51 12.93 -2.75
C PHE A 269 5.33 11.80 -3.36
N LEU A 270 5.45 11.73 -4.68
CA LEU A 270 6.24 10.70 -5.36
C LEU A 270 7.70 10.74 -4.91
N THR A 271 8.26 11.94 -4.76
CA THR A 271 9.61 12.15 -4.24
C THR A 271 9.74 11.68 -2.78
N ALA A 272 8.83 12.10 -1.90
CA ALA A 272 8.84 11.73 -0.49
C ALA A 272 8.64 10.22 -0.29
N TYR A 273 7.70 9.62 -1.01
CA TYR A 273 7.38 8.20 -0.93
C TYR A 273 8.50 7.34 -1.54
N GLY A 274 9.05 7.72 -2.68
CA GLY A 274 10.23 7.07 -3.27
C GLY A 274 11.42 7.04 -2.30
N ASN A 275 11.64 8.12 -1.56
CA ASN A 275 12.66 8.20 -0.51
C ASN A 275 12.38 7.25 0.68
N ILE A 276 11.12 7.09 1.09
CA ILE A 276 10.74 6.14 2.15
C ILE A 276 11.01 4.71 1.69
N MET A 277 10.63 4.39 0.45
CA MET A 277 10.78 3.05 -0.11
C MET A 277 12.25 2.69 -0.34
N SER A 278 13.09 3.64 -0.77
CA SER A 278 14.53 3.42 -0.98
C SER A 278 15.31 3.26 0.34
N ARG A 279 14.92 3.97 1.41
CA ARG A 279 15.55 3.87 2.74
C ARG A 279 15.23 2.56 3.47
N LYS A 280 14.19 1.83 3.06
CA LYS A 280 13.74 0.59 3.72
C LYS A 280 14.36 -0.69 3.17
N VAL A 281 15.26 -0.60 2.19
CA VAL A 281 16.21 -1.69 1.94
C VAL A 281 17.07 -1.83 3.19
N ILE A 282 16.98 -2.98 3.86
CA ILE A 282 17.67 -3.29 5.12
C ILE A 282 19.13 -2.83 5.04
N GLY A 283 19.50 -1.81 5.82
CA GLY A 283 20.90 -1.40 5.99
C GLY A 283 21.28 0.03 5.59
N ASN A 284 20.35 0.96 5.31
CA ASN A 284 20.74 2.35 5.03
C ASN A 284 20.05 3.37 5.94
N LYS A 285 20.61 3.53 7.16
CA LYS A 285 20.49 4.77 7.95
C LYS A 285 21.84 5.49 8.04
N GLY A 286 22.51 5.64 6.90
CA GLY A 286 23.60 6.59 6.74
C GLY A 286 23.13 7.80 5.95
N LYS A 287 23.45 9.01 6.39
CA LYS A 287 23.56 10.18 5.51
C LYS A 287 24.73 9.91 4.55
N GLY A 288 24.52 9.07 3.55
CA GLY A 288 25.46 8.92 2.45
C GLY A 288 25.31 10.15 1.56
N LYS A 289 26.37 10.96 1.45
CA LYS A 289 26.57 11.85 0.30
C LYS A 289 26.77 10.95 -0.93
N GLY A 290 25.70 10.39 -1.45
CA GLY A 290 25.66 9.73 -2.74
C GLY A 290 24.70 10.52 -3.60
N SER A 291 25.20 11.04 -4.72
CA SER A 291 24.38 11.62 -5.79
C SER A 291 23.17 10.72 -6.03
N ALA A 292 22.00 11.23 -5.69
CA ALA A 292 20.73 10.58 -5.99
C ALA A 292 20.51 10.69 -7.49
N ALA A 293 20.94 9.67 -8.24
CA ALA A 293 20.27 9.39 -9.49
C ALA A 293 18.85 8.95 -9.11
N GLU A 294 17.91 9.81 -9.47
CA GLU A 294 16.49 9.74 -9.21
C GLU A 294 15.93 8.34 -9.51
N GLY A 295 15.18 7.78 -8.56
CA GLY A 295 14.48 6.52 -8.71
C GLY A 295 13.18 6.65 -9.50
N VAL A 296 13.11 7.55 -10.49
CA VAL A 296 12.01 7.61 -11.45
C VAL A 296 12.49 6.91 -12.70
N LEU A 297 11.82 5.82 -13.11
CA LEU A 297 12.10 5.20 -14.40
C LEU A 297 11.91 6.26 -15.48
N THR A 298 13.00 6.69 -16.12
CA THR A 298 12.88 7.57 -17.28
C THR A 298 12.19 6.81 -18.42
N ALA A 299 11.61 7.52 -19.39
CA ALA A 299 11.09 6.85 -20.60
C ALA A 299 12.17 5.97 -21.28
N SER A 300 13.45 6.35 -21.15
CA SER A 300 14.58 5.53 -21.62
C SER A 300 14.75 4.22 -20.84
N ASP A 301 14.46 4.22 -19.53
CA ASP A 301 14.59 3.04 -18.68
C ASP A 301 13.40 2.09 -18.82
N PHE A 302 12.22 2.63 -19.14
CA PHE A 302 11.08 1.83 -19.58
C PHE A 302 11.37 1.12 -20.90
N LEU A 303 11.88 1.84 -21.91
CA LEU A 303 12.25 1.26 -23.22
C LEU A 303 13.34 0.17 -23.11
N LYS A 304 14.28 0.33 -22.17
CA LYS A 304 15.25 -0.71 -21.80
C LYS A 304 14.59 -1.93 -21.16
N ALA A 305 13.59 -1.73 -20.31
CA ALA A 305 12.87 -2.81 -19.61
C ALA A 305 11.95 -3.62 -20.55
N VAL A 306 11.41 -2.99 -21.61
CA VAL A 306 10.61 -3.68 -22.64
C VAL A 306 11.45 -4.20 -23.81
N GLY A 307 12.78 -4.14 -23.72
CA GLY A 307 13.68 -4.78 -24.68
C GLY A 307 13.86 -4.07 -26.01
N LEU A 308 13.46 -2.80 -26.11
CA LEU A 308 13.52 -2.03 -27.34
C LEU A 308 14.85 -1.28 -27.54
N THR A 309 15.86 -1.57 -26.70
CA THR A 309 17.23 -1.07 -26.87
C THR A 309 18.26 -2.21 -26.77
N PRO A 310 19.33 -2.18 -27.57
CA PRO A 310 20.25 -3.30 -27.71
C PRO A 310 21.33 -3.28 -26.62
N GLU A 311 21.05 -3.80 -25.41
CA GLU A 311 22.11 -4.22 -24.46
C GLU A 311 21.72 -5.45 -23.61
N GLY A 312 22.76 -6.18 -23.17
CA GLY A 312 22.75 -7.60 -22.82
C GLY A 312 21.97 -8.05 -21.58
N LYS A 313 21.82 -9.39 -21.51
CA LYS A 313 20.99 -10.21 -20.59
C LYS A 313 21.02 -9.87 -19.07
N GLY A 314 21.89 -8.98 -18.61
CA GLY A 314 22.01 -8.56 -17.20
C GLY A 314 21.18 -7.33 -16.78
N SER A 315 20.63 -6.55 -17.73
CA SER A 315 19.85 -5.33 -17.44
C SER A 315 18.45 -5.65 -16.87
N TYR A 316 17.78 -6.66 -17.41
CA TYR A 316 16.47 -7.14 -16.96
C TYR A 316 16.45 -7.55 -15.50
N MET A 317 17.50 -8.22 -15.03
CA MET A 317 17.63 -8.67 -13.63
C MET A 317 17.76 -7.49 -12.67
N ARG A 318 18.41 -6.39 -13.06
CA ARG A 318 18.50 -5.20 -12.22
C ARG A 318 17.15 -4.48 -12.14
N VAL A 319 16.48 -4.26 -13.27
CA VAL A 319 15.16 -3.60 -13.27
C VAL A 319 14.13 -4.45 -12.54
N SER A 320 14.02 -5.75 -12.82
CA SER A 320 13.10 -6.64 -12.10
C SER A 320 13.39 -6.70 -10.61
N THR A 321 14.66 -6.72 -10.21
CA THR A 321 15.04 -6.66 -8.79
C THR A 321 14.72 -5.30 -8.16
N TRP A 322 14.76 -4.20 -8.90
CA TRP A 322 14.38 -2.87 -8.41
C TRP A 322 12.86 -2.67 -8.34
N THR A 323 12.10 -3.20 -9.31
CA THR A 323 10.62 -3.24 -9.30
C THR A 323 10.10 -4.17 -8.20
N LEU A 324 10.75 -5.32 -7.97
CA LEU A 324 10.47 -6.21 -6.84
C LEU A 324 10.89 -5.62 -5.48
N ARG A 325 11.88 -4.70 -5.47
CA ARG A 325 12.34 -4.00 -4.25
C ARG A 325 11.47 -2.80 -3.91
N THR A 326 10.91 -2.12 -4.90
CA THR A 326 9.87 -1.11 -4.70
C THR A 326 8.55 -1.84 -4.47
N LYS A 327 8.36 -2.32 -3.23
CA LYS A 327 7.12 -2.93 -2.73
C LYS A 327 5.97 -1.91 -2.71
N VAL A 328 5.62 -1.35 -3.86
CA VAL A 328 4.54 -0.38 -4.05
C VAL A 328 3.43 -1.12 -4.79
N PRO A 329 2.50 -1.77 -4.08
CA PRO A 329 1.44 -2.54 -4.71
C PRO A 329 0.24 -1.68 -5.14
N PHE A 330 0.41 -0.35 -5.11
CA PHE A 330 -0.65 0.60 -5.41
C PHE A 330 -0.21 1.64 -6.43
N ILE A 331 -1.06 1.86 -7.42
CA ILE A 331 -1.00 3.06 -8.26
C ILE A 331 -1.62 4.20 -7.46
N PHE A 332 -0.86 5.28 -7.28
CA PHE A 332 -1.33 6.46 -6.57
C PHE A 332 -1.90 7.49 -7.56
N GLU A 333 -3.01 8.09 -7.19
CA GLU A 333 -3.63 9.21 -7.90
C GLU A 333 -3.90 10.32 -6.89
N VAL A 334 -3.47 11.55 -7.17
CA VAL A 334 -3.74 12.69 -6.30
C VAL A 334 -4.89 13.52 -6.87
N THR A 335 -5.84 13.88 -6.01
CA THR A 335 -6.98 14.72 -6.37
C THR A 335 -7.18 15.80 -5.31
N SER A 336 -7.37 17.04 -5.75
CA SER A 336 -7.76 18.14 -4.87
C SER A 336 -9.28 18.26 -4.85
N ILE A 337 -9.90 18.21 -3.68
CA ILE A 337 -11.36 18.39 -3.52
C ILE A 337 -11.65 19.51 -2.51
N ALA A 338 -12.90 19.98 -2.47
CA ALA A 338 -13.33 20.97 -1.49
C ALA A 338 -13.49 20.35 -0.09
N ASN A 339 -13.39 21.18 0.95
CA ASN A 339 -13.64 20.73 2.33
C ASN A 339 -15.05 20.16 2.51
N GLU A 340 -16.03 20.78 1.85
CA GLU A 340 -17.44 20.38 1.94
C GLU A 340 -17.72 19.03 1.26
N GLU A 341 -16.90 18.66 0.27
CA GLU A 341 -17.05 17.39 -0.46
C GLU A 341 -16.47 16.18 0.29
N PHE A 342 -15.61 16.42 1.28
CA PHE A 342 -14.86 15.35 1.95
C PHE A 342 -15.76 14.33 2.63
N GLY A 343 -16.76 14.78 3.40
CA GLY A 343 -17.66 13.88 4.11
C GLY A 343 -18.36 12.91 3.16
N GLN A 344 -18.96 13.45 2.08
CA GLN A 344 -19.63 12.63 1.08
C GLN A 344 -18.67 11.65 0.39
N LYS A 345 -17.48 12.12 -0.04
CA LYS A 345 -16.48 11.26 -0.70
C LYS A 345 -15.97 10.16 0.23
N TYR A 346 -15.81 10.46 1.51
CA TYR A 346 -15.41 9.50 2.52
C TYR A 346 -16.46 8.39 2.67
N ASP A 347 -17.72 8.77 2.85
CA ASP A 347 -18.83 7.83 2.99
C ASP A 347 -19.05 7.00 1.72
N ASP A 348 -18.98 7.62 0.53
CA ASP A 348 -19.08 6.92 -0.74
C ASP A 348 -17.98 5.85 -0.89
N HIS A 349 -16.75 6.19 -0.50
CA HIS A 349 -15.63 5.24 -0.54
C HIS A 349 -15.82 4.08 0.44
N LEU A 350 -16.22 4.37 1.69
CA LEU A 350 -16.51 3.33 2.67
C LEU A 350 -17.65 2.41 2.20
N ASN A 351 -18.72 2.98 1.65
CA ASN A 351 -19.84 2.23 1.10
C ASN A 351 -19.41 1.38 -0.10
N ARG A 352 -18.54 1.90 -0.97
CA ARG A 352 -18.01 1.16 -2.11
C ARG A 352 -17.18 -0.05 -1.65
N ILE A 353 -16.29 0.13 -0.68
CA ILE A 353 -15.50 -0.96 -0.11
C ILE A 353 -16.41 -1.97 0.59
N ALA A 354 -17.35 -1.49 1.42
CA ALA A 354 -18.27 -2.35 2.16
C ALA A 354 -19.14 -3.18 1.22
N LYS A 355 -19.68 -2.59 0.14
CA LYS A 355 -20.40 -3.32 -0.91
C LYS A 355 -19.52 -4.41 -1.51
N ARG A 356 -18.30 -4.09 -1.96
CA ARG A 356 -17.38 -5.06 -2.56
C ARG A 356 -17.02 -6.23 -1.62
N ILE A 357 -16.98 -6.00 -0.31
CA ILE A 357 -16.70 -7.03 0.70
C ILE A 357 -17.96 -7.88 1.01
N LEU A 358 -19.11 -7.23 1.21
CA LEU A 358 -20.33 -7.88 1.70
C LEU A 358 -21.22 -8.44 0.59
N LYS A 359 -21.10 -7.88 -0.61
CA LYS A 359 -21.85 -8.21 -1.82
C LYS A 359 -20.93 -8.00 -3.02
N PRO A 360 -20.01 -8.93 -3.33
CA PRO A 360 -19.34 -8.88 -4.64
C PRO A 360 -20.46 -8.91 -5.69
N ASP A 361 -20.73 -7.78 -6.35
CA ASP A 361 -22.05 -7.52 -6.96
C ASP A 361 -22.49 -8.62 -7.95
N LEU A 362 -23.38 -9.48 -7.44
CA LEU A 362 -24.53 -10.02 -8.17
C LEU A 362 -25.34 -8.79 -8.60
N VAL A 363 -25.57 -8.62 -9.90
CA VAL A 363 -26.29 -7.50 -10.55
C VAL A 363 -25.42 -6.31 -10.99
N LEU A 364 -24.97 -6.38 -12.24
CA LEU A 364 -25.13 -5.33 -13.25
C LEU A 364 -25.38 -6.03 -14.58
#